data_AF-A0A137R0Y2-F1
#
_entry.id   AF-A0A137R0Y2-F1
#
_cell.length_a   1.000
_cell.length_b   1.000
_cell.length_c   1.000
_cell.angle_alpha   90.00
_cell.angle_beta   90.00
_cell.angle_gamma   90.00
#
_symmetry.space_group_name_H-M   'P 1'
#
loop_
_entity.id
_entity.type
_entity.pdbx_description
1 polymer ?
#
loop_
_entity_poly.entity_id
_entity_poly.type
_entity_poly.pdbx_seq_one_letter_code
_entity_poly.pdbx_strand_id
1 'polypeptide(L)' 'LVQGLKVHSPKDYDYLCTGCVHGKSHCLPLPSASTSHYEKMELVVIDLTGPMNVSTWDGYVYALVVVEVSC' A
#
# COMPACT_ATOMS: atom_id res chain seq x y z
N LEU A 1 20.29 -10.32 -13.49
CA LEU A 1 20.04 -11.76 -13.72
C LEU A 1 20.94 -12.53 -12.76
N VAL A 2 20.39 -13.35 -11.86
CA VAL A 2 21.19 -14.10 -10.87
C VAL A 2 21.88 -15.29 -11.55
N GLN A 3 23.20 -15.44 -11.38
CA GLN A 3 23.95 -16.58 -11.89
C GLN A 3 23.74 -17.81 -10.98
N GLY A 4 23.43 -18.97 -11.57
CA GLY A 4 23.32 -20.25 -10.85
C GLY A 4 21.90 -20.82 -10.68
N LEU A 5 20.84 -20.08 -11.06
CA LEU A 5 19.48 -20.62 -11.05
C LEU A 5 19.25 -21.52 -12.27
N LYS A 6 19.17 -22.84 -12.07
CA LYS A 6 18.72 -23.77 -13.10
C LYS A 6 17.20 -23.73 -13.20
N VAL A 7 16.68 -23.04 -14.23
CA VAL A 7 15.24 -23.02 -14.52
C VAL A 7 14.87 -24.36 -15.17
N HIS A 8 14.07 -25.16 -14.49
CA HIS A 8 13.53 -26.41 -15.00
C HIS A 8 12.15 -26.17 -15.66
N SER A 9 11.71 -27.08 -16.51
CA SER A 9 10.35 -27.04 -17.07
C SER A 9 9.30 -27.16 -15.96
N PRO A 10 8.14 -26.50 -16.08
CA PRO A 10 7.04 -26.64 -15.11
C PRO A 10 6.63 -28.11 -14.97
N LYS A 11 6.37 -28.56 -13.75
CA LYS A 11 5.83 -29.88 -13.44
C LYS A 11 4.38 -29.76 -12.97
N ASP A 12 3.68 -30.89 -12.86
CA ASP A 12 2.26 -30.93 -12.49
C ASP A 12 1.94 -30.21 -11.16
N TYR A 13 2.87 -30.19 -10.21
CA TYR A 13 2.73 -29.46 -8.94
C TYR A 13 2.96 -27.94 -9.05
N ASP A 14 3.52 -27.44 -10.15
CA ASP A 14 3.68 -26.00 -10.42
C ASP A 14 2.36 -25.38 -10.91
N TYR A 15 1.38 -26.21 -11.31
CA TYR A 15 0.03 -25.78 -11.64
C TYR A 15 -0.81 -25.62 -10.37
N LEU A 16 -0.98 -24.38 -9.95
CA LEU A 16 -1.84 -24.05 -8.82
C LEU A 16 -3.32 -24.05 -9.25
N CYS A 17 -4.19 -24.70 -8.47
CA CYS A 17 -5.63 -24.55 -8.67
C CYS A 17 -6.07 -23.11 -8.41
N THR A 18 -7.23 -22.72 -8.93
CA THR A 18 -7.76 -21.35 -8.77
C THR A 18 -7.82 -20.91 -7.31
N GLY A 19 -8.21 -21.79 -6.38
CA GLY A 19 -8.19 -21.49 -4.94
C GLY A 19 -6.78 -21.22 -4.38
N CYS A 20 -5.78 -21.99 -4.80
CA CYS A 20 -4.39 -21.79 -4.39
C CYS A 20 -3.76 -20.51 -4.97
N VAL A 21 -4.18 -20.09 -6.16
CA VAL A 21 -3.81 -18.79 -6.75
C VAL A 21 -4.36 -17.67 -5.86
N HIS A 22 -5.66 -17.65 -5.58
CA HIS A 22 -6.29 -16.59 -4.79
C HIS A 22 -5.88 -16.60 -3.31
N GLY A 23 -5.56 -17.76 -2.74
CA GLY A 23 -5.15 -17.92 -1.34
C GLY A 23 -3.69 -17.55 -1.06
N LYS A 24 -2.87 -17.39 -2.11
CA LYS A 24 -1.49 -16.90 -1.97
C LYS A 24 -1.48 -15.41 -2.24
N SER A 25 -0.95 -14.62 -1.30
CA SER A 25 -0.63 -13.23 -1.57
C SER A 25 0.39 -13.17 -2.71
N HIS A 26 -0.06 -12.82 -3.91
CA HIS A 26 0.84 -12.61 -5.02
C HIS A 26 1.67 -11.36 -4.70
N CYS A 27 3.01 -11.50 -4.73
CA CYS A 27 3.93 -10.36 -4.70
C CYS A 27 3.92 -9.65 -6.06
N LEU A 28 2.73 -9.28 -6.55
CA LEU A 28 2.62 -8.44 -7.72
C LEU A 28 3.29 -7.11 -7.44
N PRO A 29 3.94 -6.50 -8.43
CA PRO A 29 4.46 -5.15 -8.28
C PRO A 29 3.32 -4.23 -7.83
N LEU A 30 3.54 -3.53 -6.72
CA LEU A 30 2.67 -2.42 -6.36
C LEU A 30 2.79 -1.36 -7.46
N PRO A 31 1.69 -0.69 -7.84
CA PRO A 31 1.78 0.49 -8.68
C PRO A 31 2.78 1.49 -8.08
N SER A 32 3.61 2.09 -8.92
CA SER A 32 4.50 3.17 -8.48
C SER A 32 3.69 4.31 -7.86
N ALA A 33 4.31 5.04 -6.93
CA ALA A 33 3.70 6.25 -6.38
C ALA A 33 3.27 7.20 -7.51
N SER A 34 2.14 7.89 -7.31
CA SER A 34 1.67 8.89 -8.27
C SER A 34 2.70 10.01 -8.41
N THR A 35 2.97 10.42 -9.64
CA THR A 35 3.79 11.60 -9.97
C THR A 35 2.92 12.80 -10.36
N SER A 36 1.63 12.78 -10.01
CA SER A 36 0.72 13.89 -10.27
C SER A 36 1.17 15.14 -9.53
N HIS A 37 1.24 16.24 -10.26
CA HIS A 37 1.36 17.58 -9.68
C HIS A 37 -0.04 18.16 -9.52
N TYR A 38 -0.28 18.80 -8.37
CA TYR A 38 -1.55 19.42 -8.05
C TYR A 38 -1.33 20.93 -7.89
N GLU A 39 -2.19 21.72 -8.51
CA GLU A 39 -2.28 23.15 -8.25
C GLU A 39 -2.75 23.40 -6.82
N LYS A 40 -2.49 24.60 -6.32
CA LYS A 40 -2.87 24.98 -4.95
C LYS A 40 -4.36 24.71 -4.71
N MET A 41 -4.66 23.95 -3.65
CA MET A 41 -6.02 23.55 -3.24
C MET A 41 -6.77 22.64 -4.25
N GLU A 42 -6.10 22.08 -5.25
CA GLU A 42 -6.71 21.10 -6.17
C GLU A 42 -6.98 19.77 -5.48
N LEU A 43 -6.13 19.39 -4.53
CA LEU A 43 -6.27 18.18 -3.73
C LEU A 43 -6.01 18.44 -2.24
N VAL A 44 -6.96 18.00 -1.41
CA VAL A 44 -6.84 17.96 0.05
C VAL A 44 -7.04 16.52 0.51
N VAL A 45 -6.05 15.99 1.23
CA VAL A 45 -6.12 14.67 1.85
C VAL A 45 -6.54 14.83 3.30
N ILE A 46 -7.53 14.06 3.71
CA ILE A 46 -8.08 14.08 5.06
C ILE A 46 -8.00 12.67 5.63
N ASP A 47 -7.42 12.55 6.82
CA ASP A 47 -7.35 11.29 7.55
C ASP A 47 -7.62 11.50 9.04
N LEU A 48 -8.08 10.45 9.72
CA LEU A 48 -8.32 10.46 11.16
C LEU A 48 -7.31 9.55 11.83
N THR A 49 -6.42 10.14 12.64
CA THR A 49 -5.51 9.37 13.47
C THR A 49 -6.15 9.08 14.83
N GLY A 50 -6.12 7.82 15.25
CA GLY A 50 -6.55 7.41 16.59
C GLY A 50 -7.23 6.03 16.62
N PRO A 51 -7.57 5.54 17.82
CA PRO A 51 -7.40 6.19 19.12
C PRO A 51 -5.92 6.23 19.53
N MET A 52 -5.44 7.41 19.94
CA MET A 52 -4.08 7.63 20.41
C MET A 52 -3.96 7.24 21.88
N ASN A 53 -2.78 6.74 22.28
CA ASN A 53 -2.49 6.38 23.67
C ASN A 53 -2.41 7.60 24.61
N VAL A 54 -2.13 8.78 24.06
CA VAL A 54 -2.05 10.04 24.81
C VAL A 54 -3.08 10.98 24.20
N SER A 55 -3.89 11.61 25.05
CA SER A 55 -4.85 12.60 24.59
C SER A 55 -4.15 13.87 24.11
N THR A 56 -4.79 14.58 23.20
CA THR A 56 -4.47 15.97 22.89
C THR A 56 -4.63 16.84 24.14
N TRP A 57 -4.13 18.08 24.09
CA TRP A 57 -4.17 19.02 25.22
C TRP A 57 -5.59 19.34 25.72
N ASP A 58 -6.59 19.19 24.84
CA ASP A 58 -8.03 19.35 25.08
C ASP A 58 -8.77 18.03 25.36
N GLY A 59 -8.04 16.91 25.47
CA GLY A 59 -8.57 15.64 25.96
C GLY A 59 -9.09 14.67 24.90
N TYR A 60 -8.94 14.96 23.60
CA TYR A 60 -9.35 14.04 22.54
C TYR A 60 -8.29 12.96 22.29
N VAL A 61 -8.75 11.77 21.90
CA VAL A 61 -7.88 10.64 21.51
C VAL A 61 -7.84 10.42 20.01
N TYR A 62 -8.52 11.27 19.24
CA TYR A 62 -8.46 11.29 17.80
C TYR A 62 -8.00 12.67 17.34
N ALA A 63 -7.24 12.72 16.25
CA ALA A 63 -6.90 13.98 15.58
C ALA A 63 -7.23 13.87 14.08
N LEU A 64 -7.87 14.92 13.56
CA LEU A 64 -8.12 15.07 12.14
C LEU A 64 -6.89 15.69 11.48
N VAL A 65 -6.31 14.99 10.52
CA VAL A 65 -5.17 15.47 9.74
C VAL A 65 -5.71 15.94 8.39
N VAL A 66 -5.42 17.19 8.05
CA VAL A 66 -5.82 17.80 6.79
C VAL A 66 -4.56 18.32 6.11
N VAL A 67 -4.25 17.78 4.93
CA VAL A 67 -3.04 18.11 4.17
C VAL A 67 -3.43 18.61 2.79
N GLU A 68 -2.96 19.80 2.46
CA GLU A 68 -3.00 20.34 1.10
C GLU A 68 -1.77 19.82 0.34
N VAL A 69 -1.98 19.24 -0.85
CA VAL A 69 -0.97 18.41 -1.52
C VAL A 69 -0.01 19.21 -2.41
N SER A 70 -0.31 20.47 -2.75
CA SER A 70 0.59 21.27 -3.59
C SER A 70 2.00 21.37 -2.97
N CYS A 71 3.02 21.08 -3.77
CA CYS A 71 4.44 21.15 -3.39
C CYS A 71 5.10 22.38 -4.03
#